data_AF-A0A954XSM6-F1
#
_entry.id   AF-A0A954XSM6-F1
#
_cell.length_a   1.000
_cell.length_b   1.000
_cell.length_c   1.000
_cell.angle_alpha   90.00
_cell.angle_beta   90.00
_cell.angle_gamma   90.00
#
_symmetry.space_group_name_H-M   'P 1'
#
loop_
_entity.id
_entity.type
_entity.pdbx_description
1 polymer ?
#
loop_
_entity_poly.entity_id
_entity_poly.type
_entity_poly.pdbx_seq_one_letter_code
_entity_poly.pdbx_strand_id
1 'polypeptide(L)'
;MDEKIRIPLVAPTGLSKLSASEARSLLDRTLKTVVVPNSQMRSTLRQLASVARSFAADRYPDERAYIRLAYSPTTVDFMPPVICLTGLAGVGKSAISKAFQRLFPPGNPIEVPGHAAFPLIGFWQFSFAGFSGLSKLLTQNFRDPRIQKSKGAASKAVAEAVAQGISLISTDELQFLTQSSANTLAAKVLLQMSAIGPPLVFTSNYSMLHRLMNRPHEERQRLLTSPIIIHPLAPDSDDWKKLVRELLRTASELSGLRGVLDIEEQLHTYTFGIPRSLVLLLGIAYSLARRRSDTGNVGLNDIESAYRSVDYSSTRDDIVALVEGLLNPRKLRTDLACPLNSVDPKPASSDKVSSHPSIGQHMRRSREAALISSLNKSERAAYEAVSGRESNPKPPRTRNQPRPPASIESLIEGADKFAKSKTKPIR
;
A
#
# COMPACT_ATOMS: atom_id res chain seq x y z
N MET A 1 -1.86 22.35 0.65
CA MET A 1 -1.71 21.04 1.31
C MET A 1 -1.23 20.01 0.29
N ASP A 2 -2.00 19.75 -0.77
CA ASP A 2 -1.69 18.77 -1.83
C ASP A 2 -0.29 18.93 -2.44
N GLU A 3 0.15 20.15 -2.70
CA GLU A 3 1.50 20.43 -3.23
C GLU A 3 2.64 19.99 -2.29
N LYS A 4 2.45 20.10 -0.97
CA LYS A 4 3.45 19.69 0.04
C LYS A 4 3.49 18.18 0.26
N ILE A 5 2.38 17.48 0.00
CA ILE A 5 2.25 16.05 0.25
C ILE A 5 2.48 15.19 -0.99
N ARG A 6 2.24 15.76 -2.18
CA ARG A 6 2.56 15.13 -3.46
C ARG A 6 4.08 15.04 -3.59
N ILE A 7 4.55 13.86 -3.98
CA ILE A 7 5.94 13.69 -4.41
C ILE A 7 5.90 13.71 -5.93
N PRO A 8 6.56 14.67 -6.59
CA PRO A 8 6.52 14.79 -8.03
C PRO A 8 7.13 13.54 -8.67
N LEU A 9 6.60 13.22 -9.84
CA LEU A 9 7.10 12.13 -10.64
C LEU A 9 8.50 12.45 -11.16
N VAL A 10 9.48 11.60 -10.83
CA VAL A 10 10.80 11.62 -11.46
C VAL A 10 10.94 10.32 -12.25
N ALA A 11 10.81 10.42 -13.57
CA ALA A 11 10.93 9.26 -14.43
C ALA A 11 12.36 8.70 -14.38
N PRO A 12 12.55 7.38 -14.21
CA PRO A 12 13.87 6.80 -14.23
C PRO A 12 14.41 6.86 -15.67
N THR A 13 15.60 7.41 -15.85
CA THR A 13 16.26 7.48 -17.15
C THR A 13 17.19 6.30 -17.38
N GLY A 14 17.22 5.76 -18.60
CA GLY A 14 18.22 4.78 -19.01
C GLY A 14 17.99 3.36 -18.49
N LEU A 15 16.75 2.97 -18.16
CA LEU A 15 16.43 1.60 -17.73
C LEU A 15 16.86 0.54 -18.76
N SER A 16 16.79 0.86 -20.05
CA SER A 16 17.23 -0.03 -21.14
C SER A 16 18.75 -0.29 -21.16
N LYS A 17 19.55 0.61 -20.57
CA LYS A 17 21.02 0.48 -20.50
C LYS A 17 21.50 -0.36 -19.31
N LEU A 18 20.60 -0.63 -18.35
CA LEU A 18 20.90 -1.40 -17.14
C LEU A 18 20.59 -2.88 -17.36
N SER A 19 21.22 -3.75 -16.58
CA SER A 19 20.81 -5.15 -16.53
C SER A 19 19.34 -5.27 -16.10
N ALA A 20 18.65 -6.35 -16.48
CA ALA A 20 17.24 -6.52 -16.16
C ALA A 20 16.95 -6.44 -14.64
N SER A 21 17.87 -6.90 -13.80
CA SER A 21 17.77 -6.86 -12.33
C SER A 21 17.92 -5.44 -11.77
N GLU A 22 18.93 -4.70 -12.24
CA GLU A 22 19.17 -3.31 -11.83
C GLU A 22 18.05 -2.39 -12.31
N ALA A 23 17.64 -2.54 -13.57
CA ALA A 23 16.52 -1.80 -14.13
C ALA A 23 15.23 -2.05 -13.34
N ARG A 24 14.97 -3.30 -12.99
CA ARG A 24 13.81 -3.66 -12.15
C ARG A 24 13.88 -3.00 -10.77
N SER A 25 15.04 -3.09 -10.12
CA SER A 25 15.25 -2.50 -8.80
C SER A 25 15.07 -0.99 -8.81
N LEU A 26 15.56 -0.31 -9.85
CA LEU A 26 15.40 1.13 -10.04
C LEU A 26 13.93 1.50 -10.30
N LEU A 27 13.23 0.76 -11.17
CA LEU A 27 11.81 0.97 -11.43
C LEU A 27 10.98 0.79 -10.15
N ASP A 28 11.20 -0.29 -9.40
CA ASP A 28 10.49 -0.55 -8.14
C ASP A 28 10.70 0.57 -7.12
N ARG A 29 11.94 1.03 -6.97
CA ARG A 29 12.25 2.14 -6.07
C ARG A 29 11.50 3.40 -6.50
N THR A 30 11.44 3.68 -7.80
CA THR A 30 10.80 4.87 -8.35
C THR A 30 9.27 4.80 -8.23
N LEU A 31 8.66 3.66 -8.53
CA LEU A 31 7.21 3.48 -8.37
C LEU A 31 6.80 3.59 -6.88
N LYS A 32 7.64 3.13 -5.95
CA LYS A 32 7.39 3.23 -4.49
C LYS A 32 7.48 4.66 -3.95
N THR A 33 8.14 5.59 -4.64
CA THR A 33 8.22 7.00 -4.21
C THR A 33 7.04 7.83 -4.70
N VAL A 34 6.30 7.36 -5.70
CA VAL A 34 5.11 8.06 -6.23
C VAL A 34 4.03 8.10 -5.14
N VAL A 35 3.65 9.31 -4.73
CA VAL A 35 2.53 9.54 -3.79
C VAL A 35 1.53 10.47 -4.45
N VAL A 36 0.38 9.91 -4.82
CA VAL A 36 -0.78 10.66 -5.31
C VAL A 36 -1.75 10.90 -4.16
N PRO A 37 -1.98 12.16 -3.74
CA PRO A 37 -2.94 12.44 -2.68
C PRO A 37 -4.35 12.02 -3.08
N ASN A 38 -4.92 11.08 -2.31
CA ASN A 38 -6.30 10.64 -2.45
C ASN A 38 -7.20 11.27 -1.36
N SER A 39 -8.50 11.11 -1.50
CA SER A 39 -9.52 11.63 -0.57
C SER A 39 -9.30 11.17 0.88
N GLN A 40 -9.06 9.87 1.09
CA GLN A 40 -8.80 9.30 2.43
C GLN A 40 -7.55 9.89 3.08
N MET A 41 -6.45 10.03 2.32
CA MET A 41 -5.20 10.64 2.78
C MET A 41 -5.43 12.11 3.15
N ARG A 42 -6.10 12.90 2.29
CA ARG A 42 -6.43 14.31 2.59
C ARG A 42 -7.26 14.43 3.86
N SER A 43 -8.31 13.62 4.00
CA SER A 43 -9.18 13.62 5.17
C SER A 43 -8.40 13.28 6.44
N THR A 44 -7.64 12.19 6.41
CA THR A 44 -6.81 11.73 7.53
C THR A 44 -5.80 12.80 7.94
N LEU A 45 -5.07 13.37 6.99
CA LEU A 45 -4.07 14.40 7.29
C LEU A 45 -4.70 15.67 7.87
N ARG A 46 -5.90 16.07 7.41
CA ARG A 46 -6.64 17.21 8.00
C ARG A 46 -7.05 16.91 9.44
N GLN A 47 -7.55 15.70 9.70
CA GLN A 47 -7.91 15.27 11.05
C GLN A 47 -6.69 15.30 11.97
N LEU A 48 -5.56 14.73 11.55
CA LEU A 48 -4.32 14.75 12.34
C LEU A 48 -3.79 16.17 12.55
N ALA A 49 -3.86 17.03 11.53
CA ALA A 49 -3.44 18.44 11.64
C ALA A 49 -4.34 19.22 12.61
N SER A 50 -5.65 18.95 12.59
CA SER A 50 -6.60 19.56 13.52
C SER A 50 -6.30 19.15 14.97
N VAL A 51 -6.01 17.87 15.21
CA VAL A 51 -5.63 17.36 16.53
C VAL A 51 -4.34 18.03 17.01
N ALA A 52 -3.30 18.04 16.17
CA ALA A 52 -2.03 18.68 16.49
C ALA A 52 -2.18 20.18 16.79
N ARG A 53 -2.95 20.90 15.96
CA ARG A 53 -3.19 22.33 16.12
C ARG A 53 -3.99 22.65 17.38
N SER A 54 -5.03 21.87 17.68
CA SER A 54 -5.85 22.08 18.88
C SER A 54 -5.00 21.84 20.13
N PHE A 55 -4.24 20.74 20.15
CA PHE A 55 -3.31 20.47 21.24
C PHE A 55 -2.26 21.58 21.42
N ALA A 56 -1.67 22.08 20.33
CA ALA A 56 -0.69 23.15 20.41
C ALA A 56 -1.29 24.47 20.93
N ALA A 57 -2.51 24.83 20.50
CA ALA A 57 -3.19 26.03 20.97
C ALA A 57 -3.52 25.97 22.48
N ASP A 58 -3.95 24.80 22.96
CA ASP A 58 -4.28 24.60 24.37
C ASP A 58 -3.03 24.49 25.24
N ARG A 59 -1.99 23.81 24.75
CA ARG A 59 -0.77 23.53 25.53
C ARG A 59 0.24 24.68 25.50
N TYR A 60 0.29 25.45 24.41
CA TYR A 60 1.25 26.54 24.20
C TYR A 60 0.53 27.86 23.86
N PRO A 61 -0.35 28.38 24.73
CA PRO A 61 -1.17 29.56 24.42
C PRO A 61 -0.35 30.85 24.35
N ASP A 62 0.72 30.95 25.16
CA ASP A 62 1.62 32.09 25.23
C ASP A 62 3.01 31.68 25.72
N GLU A 63 3.98 32.59 25.58
CA GLU A 63 5.38 32.37 25.96
C GLU A 63 5.55 32.04 27.46
N ARG A 64 4.77 32.67 28.34
CA ARG A 64 4.89 32.44 29.80
C ARG A 64 4.41 31.04 30.17
N ALA A 65 3.31 30.59 29.57
CA ALA A 65 2.79 29.25 29.72
C ALA A 65 3.79 28.21 29.17
N TYR A 66 4.38 28.48 28.01
CA TYR A 66 5.42 27.64 27.41
C TYR A 66 6.65 27.49 28.33
N ILE A 67 7.23 28.59 28.81
CA ILE A 67 8.40 28.57 29.72
C ILE A 67 8.07 27.78 30.99
N ARG A 68 6.91 28.05 31.61
CA ARG A 68 6.48 27.35 32.82
C ARG A 68 6.44 25.85 32.59
N LEU A 69 5.87 25.40 31.48
CA LEU A 69 5.77 23.98 31.16
C LEU A 69 7.13 23.35 30.80
N ALA A 70 8.03 24.11 30.16
CA ALA A 70 9.36 23.63 29.78
C ALA A 70 10.25 23.35 31.01
N TYR A 71 10.20 24.23 32.02
CA TYR A 71 11.00 24.09 33.25
C TYR A 71 10.29 23.35 34.38
N SER A 72 8.96 23.34 34.39
CA SER A 72 8.14 22.71 35.43
C SER A 72 6.98 21.96 34.76
N PRO A 73 7.25 20.80 34.14
CA PRO A 73 6.24 20.04 33.44
C PRO A 73 5.17 19.57 34.44
N THR A 74 3.94 20.04 34.28
CA THR A 74 2.78 19.48 34.96
C THR A 74 2.23 18.30 34.16
N THR A 75 1.75 17.29 34.87
CA THR A 75 0.94 16.23 34.28
C THR A 75 -0.29 16.86 33.61
N VAL A 76 -0.64 16.40 32.42
CA VAL A 76 -1.83 16.88 31.72
C VAL A 76 -3.06 16.34 32.46
N ASP A 77 -3.99 17.21 32.87
CA ASP A 77 -5.22 16.80 33.56
C ASP A 77 -6.13 15.95 32.66
N PHE A 78 -5.95 16.06 31.34
CA PHE A 78 -6.62 15.27 30.32
C PHE A 78 -5.58 14.54 29.45
N MET A 79 -5.73 13.22 29.28
CA MET A 79 -4.86 12.45 28.42
C MET A 79 -5.22 12.71 26.95
N PRO A 80 -4.30 13.25 26.13
CA PRO A 80 -4.61 13.55 24.73
C PRO A 80 -4.90 12.28 23.93
N PRO A 81 -5.61 12.39 22.78
CA PRO A 81 -6.12 11.23 22.08
C PRO A 81 -4.98 10.35 21.55
N VAL A 82 -5.19 9.04 21.69
CA VAL A 82 -4.41 8.02 20.99
C VAL A 82 -5.21 7.56 19.77
N ILE A 83 -4.61 7.72 18.59
CA ILE A 83 -5.21 7.47 17.29
C ILE A 83 -4.56 6.23 16.68
N CYS A 84 -5.36 5.22 16.42
CA CYS A 84 -4.93 4.00 15.73
C CYS A 84 -5.15 4.16 14.22
N LEU A 85 -4.09 4.35 13.44
CA LEU A 85 -4.16 4.36 11.98
C LEU A 85 -4.04 2.91 11.47
N THR A 86 -5.16 2.31 11.06
CA THR A 86 -5.24 0.89 10.68
C THR A 86 -5.71 0.69 9.24
N GLY A 87 -5.57 -0.53 8.73
CA GLY A 87 -5.92 -0.88 7.36
C GLY A 87 -5.16 -2.11 6.87
N LEU A 88 -5.51 -2.61 5.69
CA LEU A 88 -4.78 -3.70 5.04
C LEU A 88 -3.29 -3.36 4.80
N ALA A 89 -2.44 -4.37 4.66
CA ALA A 89 -1.06 -4.15 4.30
C ALA A 89 -0.99 -3.46 2.92
N GLY A 90 -0.16 -2.43 2.79
CA GLY A 90 0.07 -1.77 1.50
C GLY A 90 -0.94 -0.72 1.04
N VAL A 91 -1.98 -0.42 1.83
CA VAL A 91 -2.99 0.63 1.50
C VAL A 91 -2.49 2.08 1.61
N GLY A 92 -1.29 2.30 2.15
CA GLY A 92 -0.67 3.63 2.22
C GLY A 92 -0.57 4.27 3.60
N LYS A 93 -0.77 3.53 4.70
CA LYS A 93 -0.61 4.05 6.08
C LYS A 93 0.72 4.78 6.33
N SER A 94 1.85 4.14 6.00
CA SER A 94 3.18 4.77 6.12
C SER A 94 3.35 5.96 5.18
N ALA A 95 2.67 5.99 4.03
CA ALA A 95 2.69 7.14 3.13
C ALA A 95 1.95 8.34 3.74
N ILE A 96 0.87 8.11 4.50
CA ILE A 96 0.16 9.15 5.26
C ILE A 96 1.09 9.74 6.32
N SER A 97 1.75 8.92 7.15
CA SER A 97 2.65 9.41 8.20
C SER A 97 3.80 10.25 7.61
N LYS A 98 4.43 9.77 6.53
CA LYS A 98 5.48 10.53 5.80
C LYS A 98 4.93 11.80 5.14
N ALA A 99 3.70 11.79 4.62
CA ALA A 99 3.07 12.97 4.06
C ALA A 99 2.77 14.01 5.15
N PHE A 100 2.36 13.56 6.34
CA PHE A 100 2.15 14.43 7.48
C PHE A 100 3.45 15.10 7.92
N GLN A 101 4.57 14.37 7.95
CA GLN A 101 5.90 14.93 8.25
C GLN A 101 6.24 16.11 7.33
N ARG A 102 5.91 16.05 6.04
CA ARG A 102 6.17 17.15 5.07
C ARG A 102 5.34 18.40 5.33
N LEU A 103 4.26 18.31 6.13
CA LEU A 103 3.49 19.48 6.54
C LEU A 103 4.23 20.31 7.60
N PHE A 104 5.23 19.72 8.28
CA PHE A 104 6.08 20.36 9.28
C PHE A 104 7.48 20.57 8.68
N PRO A 105 7.69 21.63 7.88
CA PRO A 105 9.06 21.99 7.46
C PRO A 105 9.92 22.23 8.71
N PRO A 106 11.26 22.08 8.61
CA PRO A 106 12.15 22.43 9.71
C PRO A 106 11.85 23.87 10.14
N GLY A 107 11.30 24.01 11.34
CA GLY A 107 10.86 25.28 11.87
C GLY A 107 12.05 26.13 12.31
N ASN A 108 11.86 27.45 12.30
CA ASN A 108 12.71 28.33 13.07
C ASN A 108 12.63 27.91 14.55
N PRO A 109 13.72 28.05 15.30
CA PRO A 109 13.66 27.79 16.73
C PRO A 109 12.62 28.71 17.39
N ILE A 110 12.02 28.22 18.46
CA ILE A 110 11.18 29.00 19.38
C ILE A 110 12.12 29.93 20.14
N GLU A 111 12.03 31.21 19.81
CA GLU A 111 12.74 32.28 20.50
C GLU A 111 11.88 32.78 21.65
N VAL A 112 12.49 32.86 22.83
CA VAL A 112 11.83 33.33 24.04
C VAL A 112 12.78 34.32 24.72
N PRO A 113 12.35 35.57 25.00
CA PRO A 113 13.21 36.58 25.61
C PRO A 113 13.84 36.07 26.91
N GLY A 114 15.17 36.17 27.02
CA GLY A 114 15.92 35.74 28.20
C GLY A 114 16.24 34.24 28.28
N HIS A 115 15.91 33.46 27.25
CA HIS A 115 16.21 32.02 27.19
C HIS A 115 16.99 31.67 25.92
N ALA A 116 17.76 30.57 25.99
CA ALA A 116 18.36 29.99 24.79
C ALA A 116 17.27 29.48 23.83
N ALA A 117 17.52 29.62 22.54
CA ALA A 117 16.57 29.22 21.51
C ALA A 117 16.22 27.73 21.61
N PHE A 118 14.94 27.41 21.57
CA PHE A 118 14.45 26.04 21.60
C PHE A 118 14.18 25.55 20.17
N PRO A 119 14.56 24.34 19.75
CA PRO A 119 14.20 23.75 18.47
C PRO A 119 12.69 23.53 18.41
N LEU A 120 12.13 23.73 17.21
CA LEU A 120 10.72 23.47 16.95
C LEU A 120 10.58 22.17 16.14
N ILE A 121 10.18 21.09 16.81
CA ILE A 121 9.91 19.77 16.24
C ILE A 121 8.42 19.49 16.39
N GLY A 122 7.59 20.21 15.61
CA GLY A 122 6.14 20.15 15.73
C GLY A 122 5.54 18.74 15.56
N PHE A 123 6.23 17.85 14.85
CA PHE A 123 5.84 16.45 14.66
C PHE A 123 7.02 15.52 14.92
N TRP A 124 6.88 14.63 15.90
CA TRP A 124 7.90 13.65 16.23
C TRP A 124 7.51 12.27 15.70
N GLN A 125 8.24 11.78 14.71
CA GLN A 125 8.05 10.45 14.12
C GLN A 125 9.20 9.53 14.48
N PHE A 126 8.90 8.27 14.82
CA PHE A 126 9.93 7.25 14.95
C PHE A 126 9.47 5.85 14.52
N SER A 127 10.45 4.97 14.31
CA SER A 127 10.26 3.55 13.98
C SER A 127 10.77 2.66 15.11
N PHE A 128 10.13 1.50 15.27
CA PHE A 128 10.57 0.44 16.18
C PHE A 128 11.64 -0.50 15.57
N ALA A 129 12.11 -0.24 14.37
CA ALA A 129 13.24 -0.98 13.78
C ALA A 129 14.50 -0.83 14.66
N GLY A 130 15.06 -1.94 15.12
CA GLY A 130 16.22 -1.93 16.04
C GLY A 130 15.89 -1.48 17.47
N PHE A 131 14.61 -1.47 17.85
CA PHE A 131 14.17 -1.09 19.20
C PHE A 131 14.81 -1.99 20.26
N SER A 132 15.53 -1.37 21.19
CA SER A 132 16.18 -2.03 22.33
C SER A 132 15.68 -1.52 23.68
N GLY A 133 14.55 -0.78 23.67
CA GLY A 133 13.91 -0.25 24.87
C GLY A 133 13.55 1.24 24.75
N LEU A 134 12.50 1.64 25.48
CA LEU A 134 11.95 3.00 25.44
C LEU A 134 12.98 4.04 25.90
N SER A 135 13.76 3.76 26.94
CA SER A 135 14.78 4.70 27.44
C SER A 135 15.83 5.06 26.39
N LYS A 136 16.25 4.09 25.57
CA LYS A 136 17.20 4.33 24.48
C LYS A 136 16.58 5.18 23.38
N LEU A 137 15.32 4.90 23.04
CA LEU A 137 14.55 5.67 22.07
C LEU A 137 14.41 7.13 22.51
N LEU A 138 14.06 7.38 23.77
CA LEU A 138 13.92 8.72 24.30
C LEU A 138 15.26 9.49 24.22
N THR A 139 16.38 8.85 24.53
CA THR A 139 17.69 9.53 24.44
C THR A 139 18.25 9.77 23.06
N GLN A 140 17.82 9.01 22.06
CA GLN A 140 18.21 9.31 20.68
C GLN A 140 17.48 10.54 20.13
N ASN A 141 16.36 10.92 20.74
CA ASN A 141 15.46 11.95 20.23
C ASN A 141 15.35 13.18 21.14
N PHE A 142 15.74 13.08 22.41
CA PHE A 142 15.69 14.19 23.37
C PHE A 142 17.07 14.68 23.75
N ARG A 143 17.16 15.98 24.07
CA ARG A 143 18.44 16.67 24.25
C ARG A 143 19.13 16.32 25.56
N ASP A 144 18.38 15.97 26.61
CA ASP A 144 18.97 15.55 27.88
C ASP A 144 19.39 14.05 27.89
N PRO A 145 20.70 13.71 27.81
CA PRO A 145 21.16 12.32 27.88
C PRO A 145 20.93 11.67 29.24
N ARG A 146 20.62 12.45 30.30
CA ARG A 146 20.39 11.97 31.66
C ARG A 146 19.01 11.32 31.84
N ILE A 147 18.19 11.28 30.78
CA ILE A 147 16.88 10.60 30.79
C ILE A 147 17.02 9.09 31.03
N GLN A 148 18.14 8.45 30.64
CA GLN A 148 18.34 7.00 30.86
C GLN A 148 18.50 6.59 32.32
N LYS A 149 19.06 7.47 33.16
CA LYS A 149 19.57 7.09 34.49
C LYS A 149 18.67 7.54 35.65
N SER A 150 17.59 8.26 35.40
CA SER A 150 16.73 8.78 36.46
C SER A 150 15.45 7.99 36.68
N LYS A 151 15.12 7.74 37.96
CA LYS A 151 13.72 7.57 38.39
C LYS A 151 12.94 8.79 37.86
N GLY A 152 11.91 8.57 37.03
CA GLY A 152 11.14 9.66 36.40
C GLY A 152 11.46 9.97 34.92
N ALA A 153 11.95 9.02 34.13
CA ALA A 153 12.19 9.22 32.69
C ALA A 153 10.97 9.77 31.92
N ALA A 154 9.74 9.43 32.34
CA ALA A 154 8.50 9.93 31.74
C ALA A 154 8.28 11.43 31.97
N SER A 155 8.51 11.96 33.19
CA SER A 155 8.33 13.40 33.45
C SER A 155 9.37 14.25 32.72
N LYS A 156 10.59 13.74 32.56
CA LYS A 156 11.61 14.38 31.73
C LYS A 156 11.28 14.35 30.25
N ALA A 157 10.70 13.25 29.77
CA ALA A 157 10.19 13.16 28.39
C ALA A 157 9.09 14.19 28.12
N VAL A 158 8.21 14.46 29.10
CA VAL A 158 7.19 15.52 29.00
C VAL A 158 7.85 16.90 28.87
N ALA A 159 8.82 17.23 29.73
CA ALA A 159 9.55 18.50 29.66
C ALA A 159 10.26 18.67 28.31
N GLU A 160 10.93 17.63 27.81
CA GLU A 160 11.60 17.66 26.51
C GLU A 160 10.62 17.81 25.36
N ALA A 161 9.48 17.11 25.39
CA ALA A 161 8.47 17.26 24.37
C ALA A 161 7.90 18.70 24.32
N VAL A 162 7.69 19.31 25.49
CA VAL A 162 7.33 20.73 25.59
C VAL A 162 8.44 21.62 25.06
N ALA A 163 9.68 21.44 25.53
CA ALA A 163 10.83 22.26 25.16
C ALA A 163 11.21 22.14 23.68
N GLN A 164 10.65 21.19 22.95
CA GLN A 164 10.81 21.04 21.51
C GLN A 164 9.56 21.45 20.73
N GLY A 165 8.51 21.94 21.40
CA GLY A 165 7.24 22.33 20.78
C GLY A 165 6.52 21.18 20.09
N ILE A 166 6.68 19.94 20.57
CA ILE A 166 6.04 18.77 19.96
C ILE A 166 4.52 18.90 20.11
N SER A 167 3.82 18.79 18.98
CA SER A 167 2.35 18.87 18.93
C SER A 167 1.67 17.55 18.59
N LEU A 168 2.42 16.58 18.05
CA LEU A 168 1.93 15.23 17.75
C LEU A 168 3.10 14.24 17.66
N ILE A 169 2.90 13.04 18.18
CA ILE A 169 3.84 11.92 18.10
C ILE A 169 3.29 10.85 17.17
N SER A 170 4.12 10.26 16.31
CA SER A 170 3.74 9.11 15.51
C SER A 170 4.75 7.97 15.54
N THR A 171 4.24 6.75 15.55
CA THR A 171 5.04 5.54 15.44
C THR A 171 4.65 4.72 14.23
N ASP A 172 5.66 4.25 13.50
CA ASP A 172 5.49 3.25 12.45
C ASP A 172 6.10 1.90 12.85
N GLU A 173 5.68 0.85 12.16
CA GLU A 173 6.28 -0.48 12.22
C GLU A 173 6.20 -1.20 13.57
N LEU A 174 5.08 -1.06 14.27
CA LEU A 174 4.80 -1.77 15.53
C LEU A 174 4.95 -3.29 15.44
N GLN A 175 4.90 -3.89 14.24
CA GLN A 175 5.16 -5.31 14.07
C GLN A 175 6.56 -5.74 14.55
N PHE A 176 7.57 -4.86 14.55
CA PHE A 176 8.91 -5.18 15.06
C PHE A 176 8.92 -5.44 16.57
N LEU A 177 7.94 -4.92 17.30
CA LEU A 177 7.79 -5.24 18.71
C LEU A 177 7.28 -6.66 18.93
N THR A 178 6.73 -7.36 17.92
CA THR A 178 5.93 -8.59 18.11
C THR A 178 6.65 -9.91 17.81
N GLN A 179 7.96 -9.91 17.56
CA GLN A 179 8.70 -11.11 17.09
C GLN A 179 8.77 -12.25 18.11
N SER A 180 8.48 -12.03 19.39
CA SER A 180 8.47 -13.07 20.43
C SER A 180 7.51 -12.70 21.58
N SER A 181 6.34 -13.35 21.65
CA SER A 181 5.31 -13.19 22.72
C SER A 181 4.92 -11.75 23.14
N ALA A 182 5.06 -10.78 22.24
CA ALA A 182 5.20 -9.38 22.60
C ALA A 182 3.99 -8.46 22.31
N ASN A 183 2.78 -9.00 22.48
CA ASN A 183 1.55 -8.19 22.44
C ASN A 183 1.46 -7.24 23.65
N THR A 184 1.87 -7.71 24.83
CA THR A 184 1.93 -6.89 26.06
C THR A 184 2.98 -5.78 25.96
N LEU A 185 4.11 -6.04 25.28
CA LEU A 185 5.16 -5.04 25.11
C LEU A 185 4.69 -3.89 24.23
N ALA A 186 4.04 -4.18 23.09
CA ALA A 186 3.52 -3.14 22.20
C ALA A 186 2.49 -2.24 22.91
N ALA A 187 1.50 -2.83 23.59
CA ALA A 187 0.51 -2.07 24.36
C ALA A 187 1.17 -1.24 25.47
N LYS A 188 2.08 -1.83 26.24
CA LYS A 188 2.82 -1.14 27.30
C LYS A 188 3.61 0.06 26.77
N VAL A 189 4.34 -0.12 25.66
CA VAL A 189 5.10 0.96 25.05
C VAL A 189 4.19 2.07 24.55
N LEU A 190 3.07 1.74 23.88
CA LEU A 190 2.09 2.75 23.43
C LEU A 190 1.49 3.53 24.60
N LEU A 191 1.16 2.88 25.71
CA LEU A 191 0.66 3.53 26.92
C LEU A 191 1.72 4.42 27.58
N GLN A 192 2.99 3.98 27.59
CA GLN A 192 4.09 4.81 28.09
C GLN A 192 4.32 6.04 27.20
N MET A 193 4.15 5.88 25.90
CA MET A 193 4.25 6.98 24.96
C MET A 193 3.09 7.98 25.07
N SER A 194 1.86 7.50 25.25
CA SER A 194 0.71 8.40 25.44
C SER A 194 0.85 9.23 26.72
N ALA A 195 1.63 8.75 27.69
CA ALA A 195 1.96 9.49 28.90
C ALA A 195 3.01 10.62 28.71
N ILE A 196 3.65 10.74 27.53
CA ILE A 196 4.60 11.83 27.23
C ILE A 196 3.89 13.18 27.10
N GLY A 197 2.59 13.18 26.81
CA GLY A 197 1.79 14.39 26.73
C GLY A 197 1.14 14.56 25.37
N PRO A 198 1.89 14.78 24.27
CA PRO A 198 1.26 15.04 22.97
C PRO A 198 0.39 13.88 22.45
N PRO A 199 -0.62 14.16 21.59
CA PRO A 199 -1.41 13.14 20.91
C PRO A 199 -0.54 12.11 20.20
N LEU A 200 -0.93 10.83 20.29
CA LEU A 200 -0.17 9.71 19.73
C LEU A 200 -0.90 9.10 18.54
N VAL A 201 -0.23 9.01 17.38
CA VAL A 201 -0.72 8.30 16.19
C VAL A 201 0.15 7.07 15.93
N PHE A 202 -0.39 5.88 16.16
CA PHE A 202 0.33 4.65 15.86
C PHE A 202 -0.25 3.93 14.64
N THR A 203 0.61 3.40 13.78
CA THR A 203 0.18 2.60 12.62
C THR A 203 0.06 1.13 12.99
N SER A 204 -1.04 0.50 12.56
CA SER A 204 -1.31 -0.91 12.86
C SER A 204 -1.84 -1.63 11.62
N ASN A 205 -1.55 -2.92 11.50
CA ASN A 205 -2.27 -3.81 10.58
C ASN A 205 -3.41 -4.49 11.33
N TYR A 206 -4.30 -5.19 10.63
CA TYR A 206 -5.43 -5.82 11.30
C TYR A 206 -5.02 -6.92 12.27
N SER A 207 -3.96 -7.69 11.99
CA SER A 207 -3.47 -8.71 12.91
C SER A 207 -3.02 -8.13 14.26
N MET A 208 -2.32 -6.99 14.25
CA MET A 208 -1.97 -6.26 15.48
C MET A 208 -3.21 -5.64 16.13
N LEU A 209 -4.14 -5.10 15.35
CA LEU A 209 -5.38 -4.55 15.89
C LEU A 209 -6.24 -5.60 16.60
N HIS A 210 -6.39 -6.80 16.05
CA HIS A 210 -7.06 -7.94 16.72
C HIS A 210 -6.42 -8.25 18.07
N ARG A 211 -5.08 -8.22 18.13
CA ARG A 211 -4.35 -8.45 19.39
C ARG A 211 -4.62 -7.33 20.42
N LEU A 212 -4.67 -6.07 19.97
CA LEU A 212 -4.99 -4.93 20.83
C LEU A 212 -6.46 -4.96 21.30
N MET A 213 -7.39 -5.44 20.48
CA MET A 213 -8.80 -5.60 20.85
C MET A 213 -9.02 -6.61 21.98
N ASN A 214 -8.16 -7.62 22.07
CA ASN A 214 -8.18 -8.65 23.12
C ASN A 214 -7.53 -8.21 24.44
N ARG A 215 -7.05 -6.96 24.54
CA ARG A 215 -6.46 -6.42 25.78
C ARG A 215 -7.54 -6.08 26.81
N PRO A 216 -7.15 -5.92 28.10
CA PRO A 216 -8.06 -5.46 29.13
C PRO A 216 -8.81 -4.19 28.70
N HIS A 217 -10.05 -4.06 29.16
CA HIS A 217 -10.97 -2.99 28.76
C HIS A 217 -10.35 -1.60 28.89
N GLU A 218 -9.63 -1.34 29.99
CA GLU A 218 -8.97 -0.07 30.26
C GLU A 218 -7.90 0.28 29.21
N GLU A 219 -7.04 -0.67 28.85
CA GLU A 219 -6.01 -0.44 27.84
C GLU A 219 -6.65 -0.22 26.46
N ARG A 220 -7.70 -0.97 26.14
CA ARG A 220 -8.44 -0.82 24.88
C ARG A 220 -9.07 0.57 24.77
N GLN A 221 -9.72 1.05 25.83
CA GLN A 221 -10.27 2.41 25.86
C GLN A 221 -9.17 3.48 25.72
N ARG A 222 -7.98 3.25 26.28
CA ARG A 222 -6.87 4.22 26.14
C ARG A 222 -6.25 4.23 24.74
N LEU A 223 -6.19 3.08 24.05
CA LEU A 223 -5.46 2.94 22.79
C LEU A 223 -6.35 2.96 21.53
N LEU A 224 -7.61 2.52 21.64
CA LEU A 224 -8.48 2.23 20.49
C LEU A 224 -9.77 3.07 20.46
N THR A 225 -9.83 4.20 21.18
CA THR A 225 -11.03 5.08 21.18
C THR A 225 -11.21 5.84 19.86
N SER A 226 -10.12 6.19 19.18
CA SER A 226 -10.17 7.01 17.96
C SER A 226 -9.46 6.33 16.77
N PRO A 227 -9.95 5.18 16.28
CA PRO A 227 -9.33 4.51 15.15
C PRO A 227 -9.65 5.22 13.82
N ILE A 228 -8.67 5.29 12.93
CA ILE A 228 -8.83 5.72 11.54
C ILE A 228 -8.54 4.52 10.65
N ILE A 229 -9.54 4.07 9.91
CA ILE A 229 -9.44 2.91 9.02
C ILE A 229 -9.15 3.39 7.60
N ILE A 230 -8.05 2.93 7.02
CA ILE A 230 -7.68 3.18 5.63
C ILE A 230 -8.08 1.99 4.78
N HIS A 231 -8.95 2.25 3.81
CA HIS A 231 -9.49 1.27 2.90
C HIS A 231 -8.72 1.25 1.57
N PRO A 232 -8.69 0.10 0.86
CA PRO A 232 -8.27 0.06 -0.54
C PRO A 232 -9.08 1.04 -1.39
N LEU A 233 -8.50 1.47 -2.52
CA LEU A 233 -9.19 2.38 -3.43
C LEU A 233 -10.26 1.61 -4.22
N ALA A 234 -11.45 2.20 -4.36
CA ALA A 234 -12.54 1.60 -5.12
C ALA A 234 -12.23 1.64 -6.63
N PRO A 235 -12.68 0.64 -7.42
CA PRO A 235 -12.34 0.52 -8.85
C PRO A 235 -12.85 1.70 -9.69
N ASP A 236 -14.03 2.20 -9.35
CA ASP A 236 -14.72 3.31 -10.00
C ASP A 236 -14.18 4.68 -9.55
N SER A 237 -13.47 4.73 -8.42
CA SER A 237 -13.01 5.98 -7.83
C SER A 237 -12.01 6.74 -8.71
N ASP A 238 -12.17 8.06 -8.76
CA ASP A 238 -11.21 8.95 -9.42
C ASP A 238 -9.82 8.87 -8.81
N ASP A 239 -9.73 8.60 -7.50
CA ASP A 239 -8.46 8.45 -6.80
C ASP A 239 -7.68 7.22 -7.31
N TRP A 240 -8.37 6.09 -7.55
CA TRP A 240 -7.76 4.91 -8.16
C TRP A 240 -7.25 5.21 -9.57
N LYS A 241 -8.11 5.81 -10.40
CA LYS A 241 -7.77 6.14 -11.79
C LYS A 241 -6.59 7.10 -11.87
N LYS A 242 -6.56 8.13 -11.02
CA LYS A 242 -5.42 9.08 -10.92
C LYS A 242 -4.13 8.38 -10.51
N LEU A 243 -4.17 7.48 -9.53
CA LEU A 243 -3.01 6.72 -9.11
C LEU A 243 -2.45 5.85 -10.25
N VAL A 244 -3.32 5.07 -10.92
CA VAL A 244 -2.90 4.19 -12.03
C VAL A 244 -2.25 5.03 -13.14
N ARG A 245 -2.90 6.11 -13.57
CA ARG A 245 -2.36 6.98 -14.62
C ARG A 245 -1.01 7.59 -14.25
N GLU A 246 -0.85 8.05 -13.01
CA GLU A 246 0.43 8.61 -12.55
C GLU A 246 1.53 7.54 -12.52
N LEU A 247 1.23 6.32 -12.04
CA LEU A 247 2.18 5.22 -12.02
C LEU A 247 2.58 4.80 -13.44
N LEU A 248 1.63 4.69 -14.37
CA LEU A 248 1.93 4.39 -15.78
C LEU A 248 2.71 5.50 -16.47
N ARG A 249 2.60 6.76 -15.99
CA ARG A 249 3.43 7.88 -16.45
C ARG A 249 4.88 7.81 -15.97
N THR A 250 5.16 7.08 -14.89
CA THR A 250 6.48 7.01 -14.25
C THR A 250 7.59 6.54 -15.17
N ALA A 251 7.33 5.54 -16.00
CA ALA A 251 8.34 4.97 -16.88
C ALA A 251 7.81 4.87 -18.31
N SER A 252 8.70 5.09 -19.29
CA SER A 252 8.41 4.95 -20.71
C SER A 252 8.01 3.53 -21.08
N GLU A 253 8.57 2.55 -20.38
CA GLU A 253 8.40 1.12 -20.58
C GLU A 253 6.99 0.66 -20.21
N LEU A 254 6.27 1.46 -19.41
CA LEU A 254 4.85 1.25 -19.07
C LEU A 254 3.89 1.94 -20.07
N SER A 255 4.41 2.62 -21.10
CA SER A 255 3.59 3.36 -22.06
C SER A 255 2.66 2.46 -22.87
N GLY A 256 3.02 1.19 -23.10
CA GLY A 256 2.19 0.21 -23.81
C GLY A 256 0.86 -0.12 -23.12
N LEU A 257 0.72 0.24 -21.84
CA LEU A 257 -0.53 0.11 -21.07
C LEU A 257 -1.39 1.38 -21.13
N ARG A 258 -0.84 2.51 -21.60
CA ARG A 258 -1.56 3.78 -21.68
C ARG A 258 -2.53 3.74 -22.85
N GLY A 259 -3.80 4.08 -22.61
CA GLY A 259 -4.83 4.09 -23.65
C GLY A 259 -5.44 2.71 -23.95
N VAL A 260 -5.00 1.67 -23.25
CA VAL A 260 -5.70 0.38 -23.23
C VAL A 260 -7.06 0.57 -22.56
N LEU A 261 -8.13 0.12 -23.24
CA LEU A 261 -9.49 0.21 -22.71
C LEU A 261 -9.59 -0.58 -21.39
N ASP A 262 -10.22 0.03 -20.39
CA ASP A 262 -10.48 -0.54 -19.07
C ASP A 262 -9.25 -1.03 -18.28
N ILE A 263 -8.06 -0.50 -18.60
CA ILE A 263 -6.82 -0.89 -17.91
C ILE A 263 -6.90 -0.64 -16.41
N GLU A 264 -7.52 0.46 -15.97
CA GLU A 264 -7.71 0.75 -14.56
C GLU A 264 -8.55 -0.32 -13.84
N GLU A 265 -9.61 -0.83 -14.48
CA GLU A 265 -10.48 -1.88 -13.90
C GLU A 265 -9.77 -3.24 -13.85
N GLN A 266 -9.03 -3.59 -14.91
CA GLN A 266 -8.24 -4.82 -14.95
C GLN A 266 -7.15 -4.82 -13.87
N LEU A 267 -6.41 -3.73 -13.74
CA LEU A 267 -5.41 -3.57 -12.69
C LEU A 267 -6.05 -3.58 -11.30
N HIS A 268 -7.27 -3.04 -11.15
CA HIS A 268 -7.98 -3.13 -9.87
C HIS A 268 -8.29 -4.57 -9.52
N THR A 269 -8.83 -5.33 -10.48
CA THR A 269 -9.11 -6.76 -10.32
C THR A 269 -7.87 -7.50 -9.83
N TYR A 270 -6.70 -7.27 -10.43
CA TYR A 270 -5.47 -7.97 -10.03
C TYR A 270 -4.84 -7.50 -8.72
N THR A 271 -5.30 -6.39 -8.12
CA THR A 271 -4.62 -5.73 -6.99
C THR A 271 -5.54 -5.41 -5.82
N PHE A 272 -6.85 -5.58 -5.97
CA PHE A 272 -7.89 -5.18 -5.04
C PHE A 272 -7.84 -3.67 -4.68
N GLY A 273 -7.30 -2.83 -5.57
CA GLY A 273 -7.12 -1.40 -5.29
C GLY A 273 -6.05 -1.10 -4.23
N ILE A 274 -5.14 -2.04 -3.95
CA ILE A 274 -4.04 -1.88 -3.00
C ILE A 274 -2.80 -1.33 -3.73
N PRO A 275 -2.33 -0.10 -3.43
CA PRO A 275 -1.22 0.53 -4.16
C PRO A 275 0.07 -0.29 -4.16
N ARG A 276 0.44 -0.94 -3.05
CA ARG A 276 1.63 -1.79 -2.98
C ARG A 276 1.53 -2.99 -3.92
N SER A 277 0.36 -3.62 -3.99
CA SER A 277 0.10 -4.77 -4.86
C SER A 277 0.17 -4.37 -6.33
N LEU A 278 -0.29 -3.16 -6.66
CA LEU A 278 -0.16 -2.59 -8.01
C LEU A 278 1.30 -2.34 -8.40
N VAL A 279 2.08 -1.70 -7.53
CA VAL A 279 3.52 -1.45 -7.80
C VAL A 279 4.28 -2.77 -7.99
N LEU A 280 4.00 -3.78 -7.17
CA LEU A 280 4.61 -5.10 -7.30
C LEU A 280 4.25 -5.76 -8.64
N LEU A 281 2.97 -5.72 -9.03
CA LEU A 281 2.47 -6.29 -10.29
C LEU A 281 3.14 -5.64 -11.50
N LEU A 282 3.18 -4.30 -11.54
CA LEU A 282 3.81 -3.54 -12.64
C LEU A 282 5.30 -3.84 -12.75
N GLY A 283 6.00 -3.93 -11.62
CA GLY A 283 7.39 -4.32 -11.61
C GLY A 283 7.61 -5.73 -12.18
N ILE A 284 6.80 -6.72 -11.76
CA ILE A 284 6.96 -8.11 -12.24
C ILE A 284 6.68 -8.18 -13.74
N ALA A 285 5.65 -7.48 -14.21
CA ALA A 285 5.35 -7.37 -15.63
C ALA A 285 6.52 -6.76 -16.42
N TYR A 286 7.16 -5.73 -15.88
CA TYR A 286 8.37 -5.17 -16.48
C TYR A 286 9.53 -6.18 -16.56
N SER A 287 9.77 -6.96 -15.49
CA SER A 287 10.79 -8.01 -15.50
C SER A 287 10.52 -9.07 -16.56
N LEU A 288 9.26 -9.48 -16.75
CA LEU A 288 8.86 -10.43 -17.78
C LEU A 288 8.99 -9.84 -19.19
N ALA A 289 8.61 -8.58 -19.38
CA ALA A 289 8.76 -7.87 -20.65
C ALA A 289 10.24 -7.75 -21.08
N ARG A 290 11.16 -7.50 -20.11
CA ARG A 290 12.61 -7.47 -20.36
C ARG A 290 13.20 -8.83 -20.76
N ARG A 291 12.61 -9.95 -20.30
CA ARG A 291 13.02 -11.30 -20.74
C ARG A 291 12.61 -11.59 -22.19
N ARG A 292 11.48 -11.00 -22.62
CA ARG A 292 10.95 -11.15 -23.98
C ARG A 292 11.64 -10.20 -24.98
N SER A 293 12.00 -9.00 -24.54
CA SER A 293 12.53 -7.95 -25.41
C SER A 293 13.46 -7.01 -24.66
N ASP A 294 14.51 -6.54 -25.32
CA ASP A 294 15.47 -5.63 -24.69
C ASP A 294 14.87 -4.25 -24.35
N THR A 295 13.79 -3.84 -25.02
CA THR A 295 13.13 -2.55 -24.73
C THR A 295 12.31 -2.59 -23.44
N GLY A 296 11.88 -3.77 -22.97
CA GLY A 296 11.10 -3.91 -21.74
C GLY A 296 9.69 -3.31 -21.80
N ASN A 297 9.13 -3.07 -22.99
CA ASN A 297 7.79 -2.51 -23.14
C ASN A 297 6.72 -3.47 -22.61
N VAL A 298 6.01 -3.02 -21.58
CA VAL A 298 4.98 -3.79 -20.88
C VAL A 298 3.66 -3.69 -21.60
N GLY A 299 3.08 -4.84 -21.96
CA GLY A 299 1.72 -4.97 -22.47
C GLY A 299 0.79 -5.74 -21.53
N LEU A 300 -0.48 -5.89 -21.92
CA LEU A 300 -1.49 -6.63 -21.16
C LEU A 300 -1.08 -8.08 -20.86
N ASN A 301 -0.49 -8.77 -21.84
CA ASN A 301 -0.02 -10.15 -21.66
C ASN A 301 1.05 -10.26 -20.57
N ASP A 302 1.90 -9.23 -20.41
CA ASP A 302 2.92 -9.19 -19.38
C ASP A 302 2.28 -8.97 -17.99
N ILE A 303 1.20 -8.19 -17.88
CA ILE A 303 0.40 -8.03 -16.65
C ILE A 303 -0.24 -9.35 -16.25
N GLU A 304 -0.90 -10.04 -17.19
CA GLU A 304 -1.55 -11.32 -16.90
C GLU A 304 -0.52 -12.39 -16.50
N SER A 305 0.62 -12.42 -17.19
CA SER A 305 1.73 -13.31 -16.86
C SER A 305 2.32 -12.98 -15.48
N ALA A 306 2.44 -11.69 -15.14
CA ALA A 306 2.88 -11.26 -13.82
C ALA A 306 1.91 -11.69 -12.72
N TYR A 307 0.60 -11.51 -12.92
CA TYR A 307 -0.40 -11.98 -11.96
C TYR A 307 -0.35 -13.50 -11.76
N ARG A 308 -0.08 -14.27 -12.82
CA ARG A 308 0.05 -15.74 -12.78
C ARG A 308 1.40 -16.24 -12.24
N SER A 309 2.42 -15.39 -12.25
CA SER A 309 3.77 -15.73 -11.78
C SER A 309 3.83 -16.24 -10.34
N VAL A 310 4.90 -16.96 -10.04
CA VAL A 310 5.24 -17.38 -8.67
C VAL A 310 5.57 -16.16 -7.79
N ASP A 311 6.23 -15.15 -8.36
CA ASP A 311 6.64 -13.93 -7.65
C ASP A 311 5.44 -13.11 -7.13
N TYR A 312 4.25 -13.27 -7.71
CA TYR A 312 3.01 -12.62 -7.28
C TYR A 312 2.08 -13.54 -6.47
N SER A 313 2.43 -14.80 -6.24
CA SER A 313 1.55 -15.83 -5.69
C SER A 313 0.95 -15.46 -4.32
N SER A 314 1.77 -15.00 -3.37
CA SER A 314 1.32 -14.62 -2.03
C SER A 314 0.34 -13.44 -2.06
N THR A 315 0.64 -12.42 -2.87
CA THR A 315 -0.22 -11.25 -3.03
C THR A 315 -1.53 -11.64 -3.72
N ARG A 316 -1.46 -12.52 -4.72
CA ARG A 316 -2.64 -13.08 -5.37
C ARG A 316 -3.52 -13.85 -4.39
N ASP A 317 -2.95 -14.66 -3.50
CA ASP A 317 -3.73 -15.42 -2.52
C ASP A 317 -4.45 -14.51 -1.53
N ASP A 318 -3.79 -13.45 -1.06
CA ASP A 318 -4.41 -12.43 -0.22
C ASP A 318 -5.57 -11.71 -0.95
N ILE A 319 -5.37 -11.34 -2.21
CA ILE A 319 -6.40 -10.68 -3.03
C ILE A 319 -7.61 -11.56 -3.24
N VAL A 320 -7.41 -12.84 -3.54
CA VAL A 320 -8.55 -13.72 -3.71
C VAL A 320 -9.25 -13.99 -2.38
N ALA A 321 -8.52 -14.09 -1.26
CA ALA A 321 -9.14 -14.18 0.06
C ALA A 321 -9.98 -12.93 0.39
N LEU A 322 -9.54 -11.74 -0.01
CA LEU A 322 -10.31 -10.50 0.12
C LEU A 322 -11.59 -10.52 -0.71
N VAL A 323 -11.51 -10.97 -1.96
CA VAL A 323 -12.66 -11.08 -2.88
C VAL A 323 -13.65 -12.13 -2.40
N GLU A 324 -13.18 -13.28 -1.95
CA GLU A 324 -14.02 -14.30 -1.31
C GLU A 324 -14.66 -13.77 -0.02
N GLY A 325 -13.92 -12.95 0.75
CA GLY A 325 -14.42 -12.28 1.93
C GLY A 325 -15.54 -11.26 1.66
N LEU A 326 -15.56 -10.62 0.49
CA LEU A 326 -16.68 -9.76 0.07
C LEU A 326 -17.97 -10.56 -0.10
N LEU A 327 -17.86 -11.81 -0.59
CA LEU A 327 -19.01 -12.69 -0.78
C LEU A 327 -19.41 -13.41 0.52
N ASN A 328 -18.42 -13.77 1.34
CA ASN A 328 -18.63 -14.43 2.62
C ASN A 328 -17.63 -13.93 3.68
N PRO A 329 -18.02 -12.94 4.49
CA PRO A 329 -17.16 -12.37 5.51
C PRO A 329 -16.63 -13.38 6.53
N ARG A 330 -17.33 -14.50 6.76
CA ARG A 330 -16.90 -15.54 7.70
C ARG A 330 -15.71 -16.36 7.22
N LYS A 331 -15.46 -16.38 5.91
CA LYS A 331 -14.31 -17.06 5.30
C LYS A 331 -13.08 -16.15 5.19
N LEU A 332 -13.22 -14.86 5.48
CA LEU A 332 -12.13 -13.92 5.40
C LEU A 332 -11.09 -14.22 6.49
N ARG A 333 -9.83 -14.35 6.08
CA ARG A 333 -8.70 -14.58 6.99
C ARG A 333 -8.62 -13.45 8.03
N THR A 334 -8.37 -13.77 9.29
CA THR A 334 -8.44 -12.83 10.41
C THR A 334 -7.53 -11.61 10.24
N ASP A 335 -6.32 -11.78 9.69
CA ASP A 335 -5.36 -10.70 9.41
C ASP A 335 -5.76 -9.80 8.24
N LEU A 336 -6.77 -10.20 7.45
CA LEU A 336 -7.38 -9.40 6.37
C LEU A 336 -8.73 -8.80 6.79
N ALA A 337 -9.34 -9.31 7.85
CA ALA A 337 -10.59 -8.82 8.40
C ALA A 337 -10.36 -7.67 9.39
N CYS A 338 -11.01 -6.53 9.19
CA CYS A 338 -10.98 -5.44 10.17
C CYS A 338 -11.88 -5.78 11.38
N PRO A 339 -11.35 -5.84 12.62
CA PRO A 339 -12.17 -6.12 13.80
C PRO A 339 -13.20 -5.03 14.14
N LEU A 340 -12.95 -3.79 13.69
CA LEU A 340 -13.78 -2.63 13.99
C LEU A 340 -14.97 -2.50 13.03
N ASN A 341 -15.00 -3.27 11.94
CA ASN A 341 -16.09 -3.26 10.96
C ASN A 341 -17.24 -4.20 11.34
N SER A 342 -17.35 -4.59 12.61
CA SER A 342 -18.44 -5.43 13.09
C SER A 342 -19.73 -4.61 13.16
N VAL A 343 -20.42 -4.53 12.03
CA VAL A 343 -21.89 -4.61 12.04
C VAL A 343 -22.20 -6.01 12.56
N ASP A 344 -22.93 -6.09 13.67
CA ASP A 344 -23.44 -7.34 14.21
C ASP A 344 -24.02 -8.24 13.11
N PRO A 345 -23.82 -9.57 13.15
CA PRO A 345 -24.51 -10.49 12.26
C PRO A 345 -25.98 -10.64 12.72
N LYS A 346 -26.77 -9.57 12.58
CA LYS A 346 -28.22 -9.68 12.46
C LYS A 346 -28.56 -9.50 10.98
N PRO A 347 -29.37 -10.38 10.37
CA PRO A 347 -29.80 -10.21 8.99
C PRO A 347 -30.84 -9.09 8.95
N ALA A 348 -30.39 -7.84 8.99
CA ALA A 348 -31.22 -6.69 8.65
C ALA A 348 -31.04 -6.43 7.15
N SER A 349 -32.03 -6.92 6.40
CA SER A 349 -32.50 -6.39 5.11
C SER A 349 -31.58 -5.42 4.38
N SER A 350 -31.05 -5.89 3.25
CA SER A 350 -30.92 -5.13 2.00
C SER A 350 -30.49 -3.67 2.13
N ASP A 351 -29.18 -3.43 2.17
CA ASP A 351 -28.65 -2.20 1.57
C ASP A 351 -27.44 -2.51 0.68
N LYS A 352 -27.50 -1.90 -0.50
CA LYS A 352 -26.81 -2.26 -1.73
C LYS A 352 -25.29 -2.11 -1.62
N VAL A 353 -24.61 -3.14 -1.14
CA VAL A 353 -23.21 -3.38 -1.52
C VAL A 353 -23.26 -3.97 -2.92
N SER A 354 -22.78 -3.21 -3.90
CA SER A 354 -22.70 -3.58 -5.31
C SER A 354 -22.00 -4.93 -5.48
N SER A 355 -22.81 -5.96 -5.61
CA SER A 355 -22.39 -7.30 -5.99
C SER A 355 -21.83 -7.27 -7.41
N HIS A 356 -20.52 -7.38 -7.57
CA HIS A 356 -19.88 -7.66 -8.86
C HIS A 356 -19.53 -9.15 -8.95
N PRO A 357 -20.43 -10.01 -9.47
CA PRO A 357 -20.17 -11.43 -9.70
C PRO A 357 -19.04 -11.71 -10.72
N SER A 358 -18.66 -10.71 -11.55
CA SER A 358 -17.61 -10.83 -12.56
C SER A 358 -16.21 -11.01 -11.98
N ILE A 359 -15.89 -10.33 -10.86
CA ILE A 359 -14.56 -10.35 -10.23
C ILE A 359 -14.24 -11.74 -9.67
N GLY A 360 -15.18 -12.32 -8.93
CA GLY A 360 -15.04 -13.67 -8.36
C GLY A 360 -14.97 -14.75 -9.43
N GLN A 361 -15.72 -14.60 -10.53
CA GLN A 361 -15.75 -15.58 -11.62
C GLN A 361 -14.47 -15.54 -12.48
N HIS A 362 -13.93 -14.35 -12.76
CA HIS A 362 -12.64 -14.19 -13.43
C HIS A 362 -11.49 -14.74 -12.60
N MET A 363 -11.43 -14.42 -11.30
CA MET A 363 -10.37 -14.93 -10.41
C MET A 363 -10.42 -16.44 -10.22
N ARG A 364 -11.62 -17.03 -10.12
CA ARG A 364 -11.80 -18.49 -10.09
C ARG A 364 -11.25 -19.15 -11.36
N ARG A 365 -11.58 -18.61 -12.53
CA ARG A 365 -11.05 -19.09 -13.82
C ARG A 365 -9.53 -18.96 -13.91
N SER A 366 -8.96 -17.88 -13.39
CA SER A 366 -7.50 -17.70 -13.37
C SER A 366 -6.80 -18.65 -12.39
N ARG A 367 -7.39 -18.95 -11.22
CA ARG A 367 -6.88 -19.95 -10.28
C ARG A 367 -6.93 -21.36 -10.87
N GLU A 368 -8.06 -21.72 -11.48
CA GLU A 368 -8.19 -22.99 -12.19
C GLU A 368 -7.15 -23.11 -13.30
N ALA A 369 -6.95 -22.07 -14.11
CA ALA A 369 -5.94 -22.09 -15.18
C ALA A 369 -4.50 -22.22 -14.64
N ALA A 370 -4.18 -21.55 -13.52
CA ALA A 370 -2.88 -21.66 -12.87
C ALA A 370 -2.65 -23.07 -12.27
N LEU A 371 -3.65 -23.63 -11.59
CA LEU A 371 -3.63 -25.00 -11.07
C LEU A 371 -3.42 -26.00 -12.22
N ILE A 372 -4.21 -25.87 -13.29
CA ILE A 372 -4.14 -26.71 -14.50
C ILE A 372 -2.77 -26.59 -15.19
N SER A 373 -2.12 -25.43 -15.12
CA SER A 373 -0.78 -25.22 -15.69
C SER A 373 0.35 -25.85 -14.86
N SER A 374 0.12 -26.10 -13.56
CA SER A 374 1.08 -26.76 -12.67
C SER A 374 0.96 -28.29 -12.62
N LEU A 375 -0.12 -28.86 -13.16
CA LEU A 375 -0.33 -30.32 -13.17
C LEU A 375 0.52 -30.99 -14.25
N ASN A 376 1.13 -32.13 -13.90
CA ASN A 376 1.76 -33.01 -14.88
C ASN A 376 0.69 -33.74 -15.75
N LYS A 377 1.11 -34.41 -16.83
CA LYS A 377 0.16 -35.03 -17.79
C LYS A 377 -0.82 -36.02 -17.14
N SER A 378 -0.35 -36.80 -16.17
CA SER A 378 -1.18 -37.77 -15.43
C SER A 378 -2.17 -37.08 -14.49
N GLU A 379 -1.73 -36.04 -13.79
CA GLU A 379 -2.56 -35.27 -12.86
C GLU A 379 -3.62 -34.44 -13.59
N ARG A 380 -3.31 -33.95 -14.80
CA ARG A 380 -4.24 -33.21 -15.64
C ARG A 380 -5.38 -34.11 -16.14
N ALA A 381 -5.04 -35.32 -16.58
CA ALA A 381 -6.03 -36.31 -17.00
C ALA A 381 -6.94 -36.75 -15.84
N ALA A 382 -6.38 -36.92 -14.63
CA ALA A 382 -7.16 -37.23 -13.43
C ALA A 382 -8.07 -36.06 -13.01
N TYR A 383 -7.58 -34.82 -13.08
CA TYR A 383 -8.37 -33.63 -12.78
C TYR A 383 -9.53 -33.43 -13.77
N GLU A 384 -9.31 -33.67 -15.06
CA GLU A 384 -10.35 -33.63 -16.10
C GLU A 384 -11.43 -34.70 -15.87
N ALA A 385 -11.03 -35.91 -15.47
CA ALA A 385 -11.96 -37.00 -15.15
C ALA A 385 -12.83 -36.72 -13.91
N VAL A 386 -12.29 -36.04 -12.88
CA VAL A 386 -13.01 -35.73 -11.63
C VAL A 386 -13.88 -34.47 -11.76
N SER A 387 -13.46 -33.50 -12.57
CA SER A 387 -14.16 -32.20 -12.70
C SER A 387 -15.33 -32.20 -13.69
N GLY A 388 -15.60 -33.33 -14.37
CA GLY A 388 -16.69 -33.47 -15.34
C GLY A 388 -16.55 -32.56 -16.57
N ARG A 389 -15.37 -31.96 -16.78
CA ARG A 389 -15.06 -31.17 -17.97
C ARG A 389 -14.45 -32.10 -19.00
N GLU A 390 -15.28 -32.64 -19.88
CA GLU A 390 -14.79 -33.11 -21.17
C GLU A 390 -14.09 -31.94 -21.86
N SER A 391 -12.86 -32.18 -22.32
CA SER A 391 -12.17 -31.23 -23.19
C SER A 391 -13.11 -30.92 -24.35
N ASN A 392 -13.49 -29.65 -24.53
CA ASN A 392 -14.02 -29.23 -25.83
C ASN A 392 -13.04 -29.74 -26.88
N PRO A 393 -13.49 -30.53 -27.87
CA PRO A 393 -12.60 -31.10 -28.85
C PRO A 393 -11.82 -29.94 -29.47
N LYS A 394 -10.50 -30.12 -29.58
CA LYS A 394 -9.67 -29.23 -30.40
C LYS A 394 -10.43 -29.03 -31.72
N PRO A 395 -10.58 -27.79 -32.22
CA PRO A 395 -11.11 -27.61 -33.57
C PRO A 395 -10.32 -28.57 -34.46
N PRO A 396 -11.00 -29.36 -35.31
CA PRO A 396 -10.32 -30.36 -36.11
C PRO A 396 -9.15 -29.66 -36.78
N ARG A 397 -7.94 -30.21 -36.62
CA ARG A 397 -6.84 -29.83 -37.51
C ARG A 397 -7.44 -29.96 -38.90
N THR A 398 -7.59 -28.84 -39.59
CA THR A 398 -7.82 -28.83 -41.02
C THR A 398 -6.67 -29.65 -41.58
N ARG A 399 -6.99 -30.90 -41.90
CA ARG A 399 -6.11 -31.77 -42.66
C ARG A 399 -6.02 -31.02 -43.98
N ASN A 400 -4.91 -30.32 -44.20
CA ASN A 400 -4.61 -29.72 -45.48
C ASN A 400 -4.84 -30.84 -46.50
N GLN A 401 -5.86 -30.66 -47.35
CA GLN A 401 -6.02 -31.51 -48.50
C GLN A 401 -4.69 -31.47 -49.25
N PRO A 402 -4.13 -32.61 -49.66
CA PRO A 402 -2.95 -32.59 -50.51
C PRO A 402 -3.27 -31.71 -51.71
N ARG A 403 -2.48 -30.64 -51.89
CA ARG A 403 -2.61 -29.79 -53.07
C ARG A 403 -2.51 -30.71 -54.28
N PRO A 404 -3.42 -30.60 -55.27
CA PRO A 404 -3.24 -31.33 -56.52
C PRO A 404 -1.88 -30.95 -57.11
N PRO A 405 -1.14 -31.90 -57.71
CA PRO A 405 0.14 -31.61 -58.34
C PRO A 405 -0.07 -30.50 -59.37
N ALA A 406 0.82 -29.50 -59.34
CA ALA A 406 0.74 -28.35 -60.22
C ALA A 406 0.72 -28.82 -61.68
N SER A 407 -0.40 -28.64 -62.37
CA SER A 407 -0.46 -28.81 -63.82
C SER A 407 0.28 -27.65 -64.48
N ILE A 408 0.85 -27.91 -65.66
CA ILE A 408 1.55 -26.89 -66.47
C ILE A 408 0.67 -25.66 -66.70
N GLU A 409 -0.65 -25.86 -66.82
CA GLU A 409 -1.65 -24.80 -66.95
C GLU A 409 -1.73 -23.88 -65.72
N SER A 410 -1.62 -24.43 -64.50
CA SER A 410 -1.64 -23.65 -63.26
C SER A 410 -0.39 -22.77 -63.06
N LEU A 411 0.74 -23.17 -63.66
CA LEU A 411 2.00 -22.40 -63.65
C LEU A 411 1.93 -21.24 -64.65
N ILE A 412 1.32 -21.45 -65.82
CA ILE A 412 1.10 -20.41 -66.83
C ILE A 412 0.12 -19.35 -66.30
N GLU A 413 -0.97 -19.78 -65.65
CA GLU A 413 -1.95 -18.85 -65.08
C GLU A 413 -1.38 -18.01 -63.91
N GLY A 414 -0.45 -18.60 -63.13
CA GLY A 414 0.30 -17.90 -62.09
C GLY A 414 1.29 -16.87 -62.65
N ALA A 415 1.97 -17.19 -63.74
CA ALA A 415 2.90 -16.28 -64.42
C ALA A 415 2.18 -15.05 -65.00
N ASP A 416 0.99 -15.26 -65.60
CA ASP A 416 0.16 -14.17 -66.14
C ASP A 416 -0.38 -13.23 -65.07
N LYS A 417 -0.78 -13.77 -63.90
CA LYS A 417 -1.21 -12.96 -62.75
C LYS A 417 -0.05 -12.15 -62.17
N PHE A 418 1.17 -12.71 -62.16
CA PHE A 418 2.35 -12.00 -61.69
C PHE A 418 2.78 -10.88 -62.64
N ALA A 419 2.72 -11.10 -63.96
CA ALA A 419 3.01 -10.11 -64.99
C ALA A 419 2.04 -8.90 -64.93
N LYS A 420 0.76 -9.15 -64.68
CA LYS A 420 -0.28 -8.11 -64.52
C LYS A 420 -0.14 -7.31 -63.22
N SER A 421 0.53 -7.85 -62.19
CA SER A 421 0.72 -7.14 -60.91
C SER A 421 1.84 -6.10 -60.93
N LYS A 422 2.79 -6.20 -61.87
CA LYS A 422 3.93 -5.27 -62.01
C LYS A 422 3.63 -4.06 -62.90
N THR A 423 2.44 -3.97 -63.49
CA THR A 423 2.02 -2.85 -64.35
C THR A 423 0.90 -2.04 -63.68
N LYS A 424 1.23 -1.33 -62.60
CA LYS A 424 0.47 -0.14 -62.19
C LYS A 424 1.42 1.05 -62.16
N PRO A 425 1.19 2.09 -62.99
CA PRO A 425 2.03 3.28 -62.99
C PRO A 425 1.74 4.12 -61.75
N ILE A 426 2.80 4.72 -61.22
CA ILE A 426 2.76 5.75 -60.18
C ILE A 426 2.05 6.98 -60.77
N ARG A 427 1.00 7.45 -60.09
CA ARG A 427 0.47 8.81 -60.23
C ARG A 427 0.31 9.41 -58.85
#